data_AF-A0A5R9A5A4-F1
#
_entry.id   AF-A0A5R9A5A4-F1
#
_cell.length_a   1.000
_cell.length_b   1.000
_cell.length_c   1.000
_cell.angle_alpha   90.00
_cell.angle_beta   90.00
_cell.angle_gamma   90.00
#
_symmetry.space_group_name_H-M   'P 1'
#
loop_
_entity.id
_entity.type
_entity.pdbx_description
1 polymer ?
#
loop_
_entity_poly.entity_id
_entity_poly.type
_entity_poly.pdbx_seq_one_letter_code
_entity_poly.pdbx_strand_id
1 'polypeptide(L)' 'MENNQRITKQELEKIYGVDRTTIEVWRKRYGLPIIEISSHSKYIRREDLIDWEDRMKTNLEVEV' A
#
# COMPACT_ATOMS: atom_id res chain seq x y z
N MET A 1 -9.91 -16.01 12.87
CA MET A 1 -9.75 -15.46 11.50
C MET A 1 -8.43 -14.70 11.50
N GLU A 2 -7.38 -15.26 10.88
CA GLU A 2 -6.05 -14.66 10.86
C GLU A 2 -5.99 -13.53 9.82
N ASN A 3 -6.55 -12.36 10.14
CA ASN A 3 -6.51 -11.19 9.26
C ASN A 3 -5.25 -10.33 9.45
N ASN A 4 -4.15 -10.91 9.96
CA ASN A 4 -2.93 -10.16 10.26
C ASN A 4 -1.86 -10.34 9.16
N GLN A 5 -2.30 -10.53 7.90
CA GLN A 5 -1.38 -10.78 6.80
C GLN A 5 -0.60 -9.50 6.49
N ARG A 6 0.69 -9.52 6.82
CA ARG A 6 1.65 -8.45 6.60
C ARG A 6 2.22 -8.61 5.21
N ILE A 7 2.04 -7.60 4.38
CA ILE A 7 2.57 -7.52 3.03
C ILE A 7 3.80 -6.64 3.08
N THR A 8 4.94 -7.18 2.71
CA THR A 8 6.18 -6.41 2.58
C THR A 8 6.19 -5.60 1.29
N LYS A 9 7.10 -4.64 1.18
CA LYS A 9 7.28 -3.88 -0.08
C LYS A 9 7.54 -4.78 -1.29
N GLN A 10 8.36 -5.82 -1.11
CA GLN A 10 8.68 -6.77 -2.18
C GLN A 10 7.47 -7.58 -2.62
N GLU A 11 6.58 -7.94 -1.69
CA GLU A 11 5.33 -8.61 -2.04
C GLU A 11 4.38 -7.65 -2.76
N LEU A 12 4.31 -6.40 -2.31
CA LEU A 12 3.53 -5.36 -2.97
C LEU A 12 3.98 -5.14 -4.43
N GLU A 13 5.29 -5.07 -4.67
CA GLU A 13 5.88 -5.01 -6.01
C GLU A 13 5.42 -6.18 -6.91
N LYS A 14 5.38 -7.40 -6.35
CA LYS A 14 4.94 -8.60 -7.09
C LYS A 14 3.43 -8.62 -7.34
N ILE A 15 2.63 -8.23 -6.36
CA ILE A 15 1.15 -8.23 -6.44
C ILE A 15 0.68 -7.27 -7.53
N TYR A 16 1.23 -6.06 -7.56
CA TYR A 16 0.85 -5.03 -8.53
C TYR A 16 1.69 -5.04 -9.80
N GLY A 17 2.77 -5.84 -9.85
CA GLY A 17 3.70 -5.85 -10.98
C GLY A 17 4.43 -4.52 -11.16
N VAL A 18 4.70 -3.79 -10.08
CA VAL A 18 5.31 -2.46 -10.09
C VAL A 18 6.69 -2.48 -9.45
N ASP A 19 7.49 -1.47 -9.75
CA ASP A 19 8.81 -1.32 -9.18
C ASP A 19 8.79 -0.60 -7.82
N ARG A 20 9.90 -0.73 -7.09
CA ARG A 20 10.10 -0.09 -5.78
C ARG A 20 9.86 1.43 -5.80
N THR A 21 10.27 2.11 -6.87
CA THR A 21 10.11 3.57 -7.03
C THR A 21 8.64 3.93 -7.08
N THR A 22 7.83 3.15 -7.78
CA THR A 22 6.37 3.31 -7.82
C THR A 22 5.76 3.18 -6.43
N ILE A 23 6.16 2.17 -5.65
CA ILE A 23 5.71 2.03 -4.25
C ILE A 23 6.14 3.21 -3.38
N GLU A 24 7.35 3.73 -3.56
CA GLU A 24 7.81 4.94 -2.86
C GLU A 24 7.01 6.19 -3.26
N VAL A 25 6.62 6.30 -4.53
CA VAL A 25 5.73 7.37 -5.00
C VAL A 25 4.35 7.23 -4.37
N TRP A 26 3.79 6.02 -4.28
CA TRP A 26 2.53 5.76 -3.56
C TRP A 26 2.60 6.18 -2.09
N ARG A 27 3.70 5.85 -1.41
CA ARG A 27 3.91 6.30 -0.03
C ARG A 27 4.00 7.82 0.09
N LYS A 28 4.78 8.48 -0.77
CA LYS A 28 5.07 9.92 -0.66
C LYS A 28 3.95 10.82 -1.18
N ARG A 29 3.30 10.43 -2.28
CA ARG A 29 2.30 11.27 -2.98
C ARG A 29 0.87 10.87 -2.67
N TYR A 30 0.62 9.57 -2.49
CA TYR A 30 -0.73 9.03 -2.31
C TYR A 30 -1.00 8.51 -0.89
N GLY A 31 -0.03 8.69 0.02
CA GLY A 31 -0.19 8.36 1.44
C GLY A 31 -0.38 6.87 1.73
N LEU A 32 0.26 5.99 0.96
CA LEU A 32 0.20 4.53 1.19
C LEU A 32 0.60 4.20 2.66
N PRO A 33 -0.27 3.54 3.44
CA PRO A 33 -0.08 3.32 4.88
C PRO A 33 0.93 2.20 5.18
N ILE A 34 2.21 2.49 4.95
CA ILE A 34 3.29 1.57 5.32
C ILE A 34 3.65 1.75 6.80
N ILE A 35 3.58 0.66 7.55
CA ILE A 35 4.00 0.58 8.94
C ILE A 35 5.49 0.25 9.00
N GLU A 36 6.26 1.10 9.68
CA GLU A 36 7.68 0.87 9.95
C GLU A 36 7.84 0.22 11.34
N ILE A 37 8.41 -0.99 11.39
CA ILE A 37 8.81 -1.63 12.66
C ILE A 37 10.21 -1.17 13.05
N SER A 38 11.09 -1.06 12.06
CA SER A 38 12.47 -0.61 12.23
C SER A 38 12.98 0.05 10.94
N SER A 39 14.14 0.68 10.99
CA SER A 39 14.78 1.31 9.83
C SER A 39 14.80 0.40 8.59
N HIS A 40 14.96 -0.91 8.78
CA HIS A 40 15.07 -1.90 7.70
C HIS A 40 13.81 -2.75 7.51
N SER A 41 12.82 -2.68 8.42
CA SER A 41 11.62 -3.51 8.36
C SER A 41 10.36 -2.66 8.25
N LYS A 42 9.70 -2.80 7.10
CA LYS A 42 8.49 -2.06 6.72
C LYS A 42 7.49 -3.04 6.10
N TYR A 43 6.23 -2.91 6.47
CA TYR A 43 5.14 -3.72 5.93
C TYR A 43 3.85 -2.91 5.87
N ILE A 44 2.88 -3.37 5.11
CA ILE A 44 1.50 -2.88 5.11
C ILE A 44 0.59 -4.03 5.49
N ARG A 45 -0.47 -3.76 6.24
CA ARG A 45 -1.47 -4.80 6.51
C ARG A 45 -2.40 -4.90 5.32
N ARG A 46 -2.87 -6.10 5.04
CA ARG A 46 -3.85 -6.32 3.96
C ARG A 46 -5.10 -5.44 4.12
N GLU A 47 -5.59 -5.24 5.35
CA GLU A 47 -6.73 -4.36 5.64
C GLU A 47 -6.45 -2.91 5.22
N ASP A 48 -5.33 -2.33 5.68
CA ASP A 48 -4.93 -0.96 5.35
C ASP A 48 -4.71 -0.76 3.85
N LEU A 49 -4.22 -1.80 3.15
CA LEU A 49 -4.04 -1.77 1.70
C LEU A 49 -5.38 -1.69 0.97
N ILE A 50 -6.35 -2.53 1.34
CA ILE A 50 -7.69 -2.55 0.73
C ILE A 50 -8.39 -1.21 0.99
N ASP A 51 -8.35 -0.70 2.22
CA ASP A 51 -8.93 0.60 2.56
C ASP A 51 -8.30 1.74 1.76
N TRP A 52 -6.98 1.69 1.55
CA TRP A 52 -6.28 2.65 0.70
C TRP A 52 -6.70 2.53 -0.77
N GLU A 53 -6.83 1.32 -1.31
CA GLU A 53 -7.29 1.09 -2.69
C GLU A 53 -8.70 1.63 -2.91
N ASP A 54 -9.61 1.40 -1.97
CA ASP A 54 -10.98 1.86 -2.08
C ASP A 54 -11.07 3.39 -2.02
N ARG A 55 -10.26 4.04 -1.15
CA ARG A 55 -10.13 5.51 -1.16
C ARG A 55 -9.61 6.05 -2.48
N MET A 56 -8.66 5.35 -3.11
CA MET A 56 -8.10 5.75 -4.40
C MET A 56 -9.14 5.63 -5.52
N LYS A 57 -9.99 4.59 -5.50
CA LYS A 57 -11.11 4.44 -6.45
C LYS A 57 -12.16 5.52 -6.26
N THR A 58 -12.56 5.82 -5.02
CA THR A 58 -13.56 6.86 -4.75
C THR A 58 -13.10 8.25 -5.20
N ASN A 59 -11.80 8.57 -5.08
CA ASN A 59 -11.26 9.84 -5.56
C ASN A 59 -11.25 9.97 -7.10
N LEU A 60 -11.34 8.85 -7.85
CA LEU A 60 -11.44 8.86 -9.31
C LEU A 60 -12.88 9.10 -9.80
N GLU A 61 -13.89 8.96 -8.96
CA GLU A 61 -15.31 9.13 -9.31
C GLU A 61 -15.82 10.59 -9.20
N VAL A 62 -14.94 11.54 -8.85
CA VAL A 62 -15.30 12.96 -8.68
C VAL A 62 -14.56 13.85 -9.69
N GLU A 63 -14.70 13.55 -10.98
CA GLU A 63 -14.59 14.52 -12.07
C GLU A 63 -15.64 14.17 -13.15
N VAL A 64 -16.86 14.70 -12.98
CA VAL A 64 -17.92 14.81 -14.00
C VAL A 64 -18.41 16.25 -14.06
#